data_AF-A0A9D9D7Z5-F1
#
_entry.id   AF-A0A9D9D7Z5-F1
#
_cell.length_a   1.000
_cell.length_b   1.000
_cell.length_c   1.000
_cell.angle_alpha   90.00
_cell.angle_beta   90.00
_cell.angle_gamma   90.00
#
_symmetry.space_group_name_H-M   'P 1'
#
loop_
_entity.id
_entity.type
_entity.pdbx_description
1 polymer ?
#
loop_
_entity_poly.entity_id
_entity_poly.type
_entity_poly.pdbx_seq_one_letter_code
_entity_poly.pdbx_strand_id
1 'polypeptide(L)'
;MRWSVKWIKSLFKRRQKTRKNDVMMFNMQNNWEGLEDLAEGDKFVEKFVEKERKKKKAGSINGKYYTEYIDLVRKLKREKKHQEAIDLLLRLIDAVEREAKLDKSYGGDGFCAPWYYEQLAIIYRKEKRYSEEVAILERLQKQNNYLHEIAKKRLKKAKALQNKEKAH
;
A
#
# COMPACT_ATOMS: atom_id res chain seq x y z
N MET A 1 -3.72 10.22 -15.41
CA MET A 1 -3.77 9.51 -16.71
C MET A 1 -4.17 8.07 -16.46
N ARG A 2 -5.42 7.72 -16.77
CA ARG A 2 -6.07 6.44 -16.47
C ARG A 2 -5.94 5.55 -17.70
N TRP A 3 -4.97 4.64 -17.71
CA TRP A 3 -4.79 3.70 -18.82
C TRP A 3 -5.93 2.70 -18.80
N SER A 4 -6.70 2.66 -19.89
CA SER A 4 -7.89 1.80 -20.02
C SER A 4 -7.51 0.32 -20.01
N VAL A 5 -8.30 -0.51 -19.32
CA VAL A 5 -8.16 -1.98 -19.24
C VAL A 5 -8.13 -2.62 -20.64
N LYS A 6 -8.75 -1.99 -21.64
CA LYS A 6 -8.65 -2.40 -23.06
C LYS A 6 -7.22 -2.33 -23.60
N TRP A 7 -6.42 -1.38 -23.14
CA TRP A 7 -5.05 -1.16 -23.64
C TRP A 7 -4.06 -2.18 -23.08
N ILE A 8 -4.19 -2.54 -21.79
CA ILE A 8 -3.39 -3.60 -21.15
C ILE A 8 -3.69 -4.97 -21.79
N LYS A 9 -4.98 -5.26 -22.05
CA LYS A 9 -5.38 -6.47 -22.80
C LYS A 9 -4.81 -6.49 -24.23
N SER A 10 -4.73 -5.33 -24.90
CA SER A 10 -4.15 -5.22 -26.24
C SER A 10 -2.63 -5.41 -26.26
N LEU A 11 -1.90 -4.89 -25.26
CA LEU A 11 -0.46 -5.08 -25.13
C LEU A 11 -0.08 -6.52 -24.80
N PHE A 12 -0.88 -7.20 -23.98
CA PHE A 12 -0.70 -8.63 -23.70
C PHE A 12 -0.96 -9.49 -24.96
N LYS A 13 -2.00 -9.16 -25.74
CA LYS A 13 -2.27 -9.81 -27.05
C LYS A 13 -1.15 -9.58 -28.07
N ARG A 14 -0.53 -8.40 -28.07
CA ARG A 14 0.53 -8.03 -29.03
C ARG A 14 1.88 -8.70 -28.69
N ARG A 15 2.18 -8.89 -27.40
CA ARG A 15 3.38 -9.62 -26.92
C ARG A 15 3.28 -11.15 -27.07
N GLN A 16 2.06 -11.69 -27.08
CA GLN A 16 1.79 -13.11 -27.36
C GLN A 16 1.94 -13.48 -28.86
N LYS A 17 1.76 -12.51 -29.78
CA LYS A 17 1.77 -12.78 -31.23
C LYS A 17 3.19 -12.90 -31.81
N THR A 18 4.20 -12.25 -31.24
CA THR A 18 5.59 -12.32 -31.74
C THR A 18 6.39 -13.51 -31.21
N ARG A 19 6.02 -14.10 -30.06
CA ARG A 19 6.59 -15.40 -29.62
C ARG A 19 5.89 -16.62 -30.21
N LYS A 20 4.68 -16.47 -30.76
CA LYS A 20 3.92 -17.59 -31.34
C LYS A 20 4.53 -18.09 -32.65
N ASN A 21 5.13 -17.23 -33.47
CA ASN A 21 5.66 -17.66 -34.77
C ASN A 21 7.00 -18.41 -34.66
N ASP A 22 7.89 -18.02 -33.74
CA ASP A 22 9.18 -18.73 -33.56
C ASP A 22 9.03 -20.04 -32.78
N VAL A 23 8.03 -20.15 -31.90
CA VAL A 23 7.73 -21.39 -31.16
C VAL A 23 6.89 -22.37 -32.00
N MET A 24 6.13 -21.88 -32.99
CA MET A 24 5.30 -22.71 -33.88
C MET A 24 6.12 -23.63 -34.80
N MET A 25 7.37 -23.30 -35.11
CA MET A 25 8.19 -24.13 -36.01
C MET A 25 9.01 -25.20 -35.28
N PHE A 26 9.15 -25.12 -33.95
CA PHE A 26 9.97 -26.07 -33.18
C PHE A 26 9.16 -27.20 -32.53
N ASN A 27 7.87 -26.99 -32.25
CA ASN A 27 7.03 -27.96 -31.52
C ASN A 27 6.02 -28.73 -32.39
N MET A 28 6.22 -28.80 -33.71
CA MET A 28 5.29 -29.48 -34.62
C MET A 28 5.53 -31.00 -34.77
N GLN A 29 6.25 -31.64 -33.83
CA GLN A 29 6.55 -33.08 -33.92
C GLN A 29 6.43 -33.90 -32.64
N ASN A 30 6.24 -33.32 -31.45
CA ASN A 30 6.15 -34.13 -30.23
C ASN A 30 5.04 -33.65 -29.28
N ASN A 31 3.99 -34.48 -29.23
CA ASN A 31 3.03 -34.67 -28.15
C ASN A 31 2.07 -33.50 -27.81
N TRP A 32 0.90 -33.54 -28.43
CA TRP A 32 -0.27 -32.70 -28.13
C TRP A 32 -1.27 -33.47 -27.24
N GLU A 33 -0.82 -33.88 -26.04
CA GLU A 33 -1.70 -34.35 -24.96
C GLU A 33 -1.57 -33.37 -23.78
N GLY A 34 -2.66 -32.67 -23.44
CA GLY A 34 -2.70 -31.75 -22.30
C GLY A 34 -3.46 -30.45 -22.56
N LEU A 35 -4.67 -30.53 -23.12
CA LEU A 35 -5.55 -29.38 -23.35
C LEU A 35 -6.81 -29.46 -22.46
N GLU A 36 -6.64 -29.89 -21.20
CA GLU A 36 -7.68 -29.88 -20.16
C GLU A 36 -7.65 -28.62 -19.26
N ASP A 37 -6.61 -27.77 -19.32
CA ASP A 37 -6.38 -26.74 -18.29
C ASP A 37 -6.89 -25.32 -18.61
N LEU A 38 -7.87 -25.15 -19.51
CA LEU A 38 -8.49 -23.82 -19.75
C LEU A 38 -9.54 -23.46 -18.69
N ALA A 39 -10.29 -24.44 -18.17
CA ALA A 39 -11.30 -24.23 -17.13
C ALA A 39 -10.68 -23.92 -15.75
N GLU A 40 -9.48 -24.41 -15.48
CA GLU A 40 -8.73 -24.09 -14.26
C GLU A 40 -8.16 -22.67 -14.30
N GLY A 41 -7.79 -22.19 -15.48
CA GLY A 41 -7.34 -20.80 -15.71
C GLY A 41 -8.41 -19.76 -15.38
N ASP A 42 -9.68 -20.03 -15.72
CA ASP A 42 -10.79 -19.11 -15.44
C ASP A 42 -11.11 -19.04 -13.93
N LYS A 43 -11.14 -20.19 -13.24
CA LYS A 43 -11.32 -20.26 -11.78
C LYS A 43 -10.16 -19.60 -11.02
N PHE A 44 -8.94 -19.71 -11.54
CA PHE A 44 -7.78 -19.01 -11.02
C PHE A 44 -7.98 -17.50 -11.14
N VAL A 45 -8.26 -16.98 -12.34
CA VAL A 45 -8.49 -15.54 -12.58
C VAL A 45 -9.60 -14.97 -11.68
N GLU A 46 -10.70 -15.69 -11.49
CA GLU A 46 -11.78 -15.27 -10.58
C GLU A 46 -11.32 -15.15 -9.13
N LYS A 47 -10.58 -16.15 -8.62
CA LYS A 47 -10.00 -16.10 -7.26
C LYS A 47 -9.03 -14.92 -7.10
N PHE A 48 -8.22 -14.60 -8.11
CA PHE A 48 -7.35 -13.42 -8.08
C PHE A 48 -8.15 -12.12 -8.08
N VAL A 49 -9.15 -11.99 -8.95
CA VAL A 49 -9.99 -10.79 -9.01
C VAL A 49 -10.75 -10.56 -7.71
N GLU A 50 -11.27 -11.62 -7.09
CA GLU A 50 -11.97 -11.52 -5.81
C GLU A 50 -11.01 -11.13 -4.67
N LYS A 51 -9.82 -11.73 -4.62
CA LYS A 51 -8.78 -11.37 -3.65
C LYS A 51 -8.36 -9.91 -3.78
N GLU A 52 -8.12 -9.43 -5.01
CA GLU A 52 -7.78 -8.04 -5.29
C GLU A 52 -8.92 -7.07 -4.97
N ARG A 53 -10.19 -7.45 -5.23
CA ARG A 53 -11.36 -6.67 -4.81
C ARG A 53 -11.45 -6.56 -3.28
N LYS A 54 -11.20 -7.65 -2.56
CA LYS A 54 -11.19 -7.67 -1.08
C LYS A 54 -10.09 -6.77 -0.52
N LYS A 55 -8.88 -6.84 -1.07
CA LYS A 55 -7.77 -5.92 -0.72
C LYS A 55 -8.14 -4.46 -0.98
N LYS A 56 -8.59 -4.15 -2.20
CA LYS A 56 -8.98 -2.79 -2.58
C LYS A 56 -10.09 -2.24 -1.69
N LYS A 57 -11.06 -3.07 -1.31
CA LYS A 57 -12.14 -2.68 -0.39
C LYS A 57 -11.58 -2.40 1.02
N ALA A 58 -10.59 -3.15 1.48
CA ALA A 58 -9.95 -2.92 2.77
C ALA A 58 -9.14 -1.60 2.82
N GLY A 59 -8.40 -1.28 1.75
CA GLY A 59 -7.68 -0.01 1.60
C GLY A 59 -8.55 1.19 1.21
N SER A 60 -9.85 0.99 1.01
CA SER A 60 -10.77 2.08 0.69
C SER A 60 -11.42 2.67 1.94
N ILE A 61 -11.53 3.99 1.96
CA ILE A 61 -12.26 4.77 2.97
C ILE A 61 -13.33 5.57 2.23
N ASN A 62 -14.57 5.51 2.68
CA ASN A 62 -15.71 6.24 2.07
C ASN A 62 -15.81 6.10 0.53
N GLY A 63 -15.48 4.91 0.00
CA GLY A 63 -15.53 4.61 -1.42
C GLY A 63 -14.34 5.10 -2.26
N LYS A 64 -13.34 5.76 -1.66
CA LYS A 64 -12.10 6.18 -2.32
C LYS A 64 -10.90 5.41 -1.78
N TYR A 65 -9.90 5.18 -2.63
CA TYR A 65 -8.68 4.49 -2.21
C TYR A 65 -7.77 5.43 -1.42
N TYR A 66 -6.99 4.91 -0.46
CA TYR A 66 -6.17 5.75 0.44
C TYR A 66 -5.21 6.69 -0.32
N THR A 67 -4.73 6.31 -1.51
CA THR A 67 -3.83 7.16 -2.32
C THR A 67 -4.51 8.41 -2.87
N GLU A 68 -5.83 8.40 -3.03
CA GLU A 68 -6.60 9.56 -3.52
C GLU A 68 -6.69 10.67 -2.46
N TYR A 69 -6.44 10.33 -1.19
CA TYR A 69 -6.48 11.29 -0.09
C TYR A 69 -5.17 12.05 0.11
N ILE A 70 -4.09 11.71 -0.61
CA ILE A 70 -2.78 12.39 -0.49
C ILE A 70 -2.91 13.89 -0.75
N ASP A 71 -3.64 14.29 -1.79
CA ASP A 71 -3.82 15.69 -2.14
C ASP A 71 -4.71 16.43 -1.13
N LEU A 72 -5.68 15.72 -0.53
CA LEU A 72 -6.51 16.27 0.55
C LEU A 72 -5.66 16.51 1.81
N VAL A 73 -4.84 15.53 2.21
CA VAL A 73 -3.89 15.70 3.34
C VAL A 73 -2.97 16.89 3.09
N ARG A 74 -2.42 17.02 1.87
CA ARG A 74 -1.58 18.16 1.49
C ARG A 74 -2.34 19.49 1.59
N LYS A 75 -3.60 19.52 1.15
CA LYS A 75 -4.47 20.70 1.26
C LYS A 75 -4.72 21.09 2.71
N LEU A 76 -5.16 20.15 3.56
CA LEU A 76 -5.42 20.40 4.98
C LEU A 76 -4.19 20.92 5.72
N LYS A 77 -3.00 20.38 5.41
CA LYS A 77 -1.73 20.87 5.96
C LYS A 77 -1.40 22.29 5.54
N ARG A 78 -1.72 22.70 4.31
CA ARG A 78 -1.53 24.09 3.83
C ARG A 78 -2.51 25.04 4.50
N GLU A 79 -3.74 24.60 4.73
CA GLU A 79 -4.80 25.36 5.41
C GLU A 79 -4.63 25.40 6.94
N LYS A 80 -3.56 24.83 7.49
CA LYS A 80 -3.31 24.71 8.94
C LYS A 80 -4.44 24.03 9.73
N LYS A 81 -5.28 23.25 9.04
CA LYS A 81 -6.34 22.44 9.65
C LYS A 81 -5.73 21.16 10.22
N HIS A 82 -4.93 21.30 11.28
CA HIS A 82 -4.12 20.22 11.83
C HIS A 82 -4.97 19.09 12.40
N GLN A 83 -6.08 19.40 13.09
CA GLN A 83 -6.95 18.38 13.65
C GLN A 83 -7.66 17.54 12.57
N GLU A 84 -8.23 18.19 11.53
CA GLU A 84 -8.85 17.47 10.40
C GLU A 84 -7.82 16.59 9.66
N ALA A 85 -6.57 17.07 9.52
CA ALA A 85 -5.50 16.30 8.91
C ALA A 85 -5.12 15.07 9.76
N ILE A 86 -5.10 15.20 11.09
CA ILE A 86 -4.84 14.09 12.02
C ILE A 86 -5.92 13.02 11.87
N ASP A 87 -7.19 13.40 11.96
CA ASP A 87 -8.31 12.47 11.89
C ASP A 87 -8.34 11.72 10.55
N LEU A 88 -8.05 12.43 9.46
CA LEU A 88 -7.94 11.81 8.14
C LEU A 88 -6.75 10.84 8.07
N LEU A 89 -5.58 11.23 8.57
CA LEU A 89 -4.37 10.40 8.55
C LEU A 89 -4.53 9.14 9.40
N LEU A 90 -5.19 9.21 10.55
CA LEU A 90 -5.47 8.04 11.38
C LEU A 90 -6.36 7.03 10.63
N ARG A 91 -7.44 7.50 10.00
CA ARG A 91 -8.31 6.65 9.18
C ARG A 91 -7.54 6.01 8.01
N LEU A 92 -6.65 6.77 7.36
CA LEU A 92 -5.79 6.28 6.28
C LEU A 92 -4.84 5.19 6.76
N ILE A 93 -4.20 5.38 7.91
CA ILE A 93 -3.34 4.39 8.55
C ILE A 93 -4.12 3.09 8.82
N ASP A 94 -5.32 3.18 9.39
CA ASP A 94 -6.14 2.00 9.68
C ASP A 94 -6.58 1.27 8.39
N ALA A 95 -6.80 1.97 7.28
CA ALA A 95 -7.10 1.34 5.98
C ALA A 95 -5.87 0.65 5.39
N VAL A 96 -4.69 1.29 5.45
CA VAL A 96 -3.42 0.72 4.99
C VAL A 96 -3.06 -0.51 5.81
N GLU A 97 -3.22 -0.50 7.13
CA GLU A 97 -2.97 -1.67 7.98
C GLU A 97 -3.94 -2.81 7.69
N ARG A 98 -5.22 -2.52 7.41
CA ARG A 98 -6.20 -3.54 6.99
C ARG A 98 -5.82 -4.17 5.65
N GLU A 99 -5.35 -3.37 4.69
CA GLU A 99 -4.86 -3.87 3.41
C GLU A 99 -3.60 -4.72 3.59
N ALA A 100 -2.64 -4.25 4.37
CA ALA A 100 -1.39 -4.95 4.66
C ALA A 100 -1.63 -6.34 5.29
N LYS A 101 -2.61 -6.46 6.19
CA LYS A 101 -3.01 -7.77 6.78
C LYS A 101 -3.54 -8.76 5.75
N LEU A 102 -4.19 -8.28 4.68
CA LEU A 102 -4.72 -9.12 3.60
C LEU A 102 -3.66 -9.43 2.55
N ASP A 103 -2.64 -8.60 2.41
CA ASP A 103 -1.58 -8.77 1.43
C ASP A 103 -0.38 -9.55 1.99
N LYS A 104 -0.56 -10.87 2.13
CA LYS A 104 0.51 -11.82 2.48
C LYS A 104 1.36 -12.26 1.28
N SER A 105 1.23 -11.58 0.14
CA SER A 105 1.72 -12.07 -1.16
C SER A 105 3.25 -12.09 -1.27
N TYR A 106 3.96 -11.36 -0.42
CA TYR A 106 5.43 -11.24 -0.44
C TYR A 106 6.11 -11.87 0.79
N GLY A 107 5.52 -12.92 1.39
CA GLY A 107 6.18 -13.71 2.44
C GLY A 107 6.52 -12.95 3.73
N GLY A 108 5.96 -11.76 3.93
CA GLY A 108 6.15 -10.94 5.12
C GLY A 108 4.84 -10.29 5.57
N ASP A 109 4.84 -9.77 6.80
CA ASP A 109 3.78 -8.90 7.31
C ASP A 109 3.67 -7.68 6.37
N GLY A 110 2.49 -7.43 5.81
CA GLY A 110 2.32 -6.54 4.66
C GLY A 110 2.93 -5.14 4.85
N PHE A 111 3.44 -4.57 3.75
CA PHE A 111 4.13 -3.28 3.79
C PHE A 111 3.16 -2.12 4.02
N CYS A 112 3.24 -1.51 5.20
CA CYS A 112 2.52 -0.27 5.49
C CYS A 112 3.31 0.93 4.95
N ALA A 113 2.69 1.73 4.08
CA ALA A 113 3.31 2.91 3.49
C ALA A 113 3.77 3.91 4.59
N PRO A 114 5.08 4.16 4.75
CA PRO A 114 5.59 4.99 5.86
C PRO A 114 5.13 6.45 5.81
N TRP A 115 4.79 6.94 4.61
CA TRP A 115 4.46 8.35 4.37
C TRP A 115 3.34 8.87 5.28
N TYR A 116 2.28 8.09 5.51
CA TYR A 116 1.13 8.54 6.33
C TYR A 116 1.53 8.72 7.80
N TYR A 117 2.31 7.80 8.35
CA TYR A 117 2.85 7.88 9.71
C TYR A 117 3.80 9.06 9.85
N GLU A 118 4.66 9.30 8.85
CA GLU A 118 5.57 10.44 8.85
C GLU A 118 4.82 11.78 8.80
N GLN A 119 3.77 11.90 7.97
CA GLN A 119 2.96 13.11 7.93
C GLN A 119 2.29 13.38 9.28
N LEU A 120 1.79 12.34 9.93
CA LEU A 120 1.14 12.43 11.24
C LEU A 120 2.14 12.84 12.33
N ALA A 121 3.32 12.22 12.37
CA ALA A 121 4.41 12.59 13.27
C ALA A 121 4.85 14.05 13.10
N ILE A 122 4.92 14.55 11.85
CA ILE A 122 5.24 15.96 11.57
C ILE A 122 4.18 16.90 12.15
N ILE A 123 2.89 16.55 12.07
CA ILE A 123 1.82 17.38 12.63
C ILE A 123 1.89 17.36 14.16
N TYR A 124 2.03 16.18 14.79
CA TYR A 124 2.14 16.09 16.24
C TYR A 124 3.32 16.88 16.79
N ARG A 125 4.47 16.86 16.11
CA ARG A 125 5.63 17.66 16.51
C ARG A 125 5.37 19.17 16.47
N LYS A 126 4.55 19.64 15.51
CA LYS A 126 4.17 21.06 15.42
C LYS A 126 3.21 21.47 16.54
N GLU A 127 2.27 20.58 16.87
CA GLU A 127 1.33 20.75 17.99
C GLU A 127 1.96 20.47 19.37
N LYS A 128 3.27 20.20 19.43
CA LYS A 128 4.02 19.80 20.65
C LYS A 128 3.46 18.55 21.34
N ARG A 129 2.72 17.70 20.61
CA ARG A 129 2.13 16.44 21.10
C ARG A 129 3.16 15.31 21.02
N TYR A 130 4.24 15.40 21.80
CA TYR A 130 5.39 14.49 21.67
C TYR A 130 5.07 13.04 22.06
N SER A 131 4.15 12.82 23.00
CA SER A 131 3.68 11.50 23.40
C SER A 131 3.07 10.72 22.23
N GLU A 132 2.25 11.39 21.42
CA GLU A 132 1.57 10.78 20.29
C GLU A 132 2.50 10.61 19.08
N GLU A 133 3.47 11.51 18.90
CA GLU A 133 4.55 11.33 17.94
C GLU A 133 5.35 10.04 18.22
N VAL A 134 5.67 9.77 19.50
CA VAL A 134 6.35 8.53 19.88
C VAL A 134 5.45 7.32 19.63
N ALA A 135 4.20 7.37 20.09
CA ALA A 135 3.26 6.25 19.94
C ALA A 135 3.05 5.83 18.47
N ILE A 136 2.93 6.80 17.55
CA ILE A 136 2.69 6.50 16.14
C ILE A 136 3.92 5.93 15.44
N LEU A 137 5.11 6.41 15.80
CA LEU A 137 6.37 5.91 15.24
C LEU A 137 6.70 4.51 15.79
N GLU A 138 6.37 4.21 17.05
CA GLU A 138 6.46 2.86 17.61
C GLU A 138 5.45 1.91 16.97
N ARG A 139 4.22 2.38 16.70
CA ARG A 139 3.22 1.61 15.93
C ARG A 139 3.75 1.25 14.54
N LEU A 140 4.39 2.20 13.84
CA LEU A 140 5.03 1.94 12.55
C LEU A 140 6.14 0.90 12.67
N GLN A 141 6.99 0.98 13.70
CA GLN A 141 8.07 0.02 13.93
C GLN A 141 7.55 -1.40 14.14
N LYS A 142 6.40 -1.56 14.79
CA LYS A 142 5.76 -2.87 14.99
C LYS A 142 5.18 -3.43 13.69
N GLN A 143 4.60 -2.57 12.85
CA GLN A 143 3.97 -3.02 11.60
C GLN A 143 4.96 -3.24 10.46
N ASN A 144 6.06 -2.49 10.43
CA ASN A 144 7.06 -2.60 9.39
C ASN A 144 8.38 -3.03 10.03
N ASN A 145 8.71 -4.33 9.88
CA ASN A 145 9.95 -4.90 10.41
C ASN A 145 11.19 -4.12 9.88
N TYR A 146 11.06 -3.50 8.70
CA TYR A 146 12.01 -2.52 8.20
C TYR A 146 11.55 -1.09 8.48
N LEU A 147 11.97 -0.54 9.62
CA LEU A 147 11.83 0.88 9.89
C LEU A 147 12.93 1.65 9.16
N HIS A 148 12.55 2.54 8.24
CA HIS A 148 13.49 3.40 7.52
C HIS A 148 14.32 4.25 8.50
N GLU A 149 15.62 4.43 8.24
CA GLU A 149 16.56 5.12 9.15
C GLU A 149 16.10 6.53 9.57
N ILE A 150 15.34 7.21 8.71
CA ILE A 150 14.75 8.52 9.00
C ILE A 150 13.74 8.43 10.15
N ALA A 151 12.88 7.41 10.16
CA ALA A 151 11.87 7.21 11.20
C ALA A 151 12.51 6.83 12.55
N LYS A 152 13.56 5.98 12.54
CA LYS A 152 14.36 5.68 13.74
C LYS A 152 14.97 6.94 14.37
N LYS A 153 15.61 7.78 13.55
CA LYS A 153 16.21 9.05 14.01
C LYS A 153 15.15 9.99 14.58
N ARG A 154 13.96 10.05 13.99
CA ARG A 154 12.82 10.83 14.50
C ARG A 154 12.33 10.30 15.84
N LEU A 155 12.15 8.99 15.97
CA LEU A 155 11.71 8.36 17.21
C LEU A 155 12.64 8.68 18.39
N LYS A 156 13.96 8.59 18.18
CA LYS A 156 14.96 8.95 19.19
C LYS A 156 14.82 10.43 19.63
N LYS A 157 14.60 11.34 18.68
CA LYS A 157 14.40 12.78 18.97
C LYS A 157 13.09 13.02 19.71
N ALA A 158 12.00 12.40 19.28
CA ALA A 158 10.68 12.53 19.91
C ALA A 158 10.71 12.04 21.37
N LYS A 159 11.35 10.89 21.65
CA LYS A 159 11.56 10.39 23.02
C LYS A 159 12.36 11.35 23.88
N ALA A 160 13.43 11.94 23.35
CA ALA A 160 14.22 12.92 24.09
C ALA A 160 13.42 14.19 24.43
N LEU A 161 12.54 14.65 23.54
CA LEU A 161 11.66 15.80 23.80
C LEU A 161 10.58 15.46 24.83
N GLN A 162 9.95 14.28 24.73
CA GLN A 162 8.98 13.80 25.70
C GLN A 162 9.59 13.70 27.11
N ASN A 163 10.81 13.19 27.23
CA ASN A 163 11.48 13.07 28.53
C ASN A 163 11.84 14.44 29.13
N LYS A 164 12.20 15.43 28.29
CA LYS A 164 12.42 16.81 28.75
C LYS A 164 11.14 17.46 29.25
N GLU A 165 10.02 17.24 28.56
CA GLU A 165 8.71 17.74 28.98
C GLU A 165 8.25 17.12 30.30
N LYS A 166 8.51 15.83 30.52
CA LYS A 166 8.18 15.14 31.78
C LYS A 166 9.08 15.50 32.97
N ALA A 167 10.26 16.05 32.71
CA ALA A 167 11.23 16.43 33.73
C ALA A 167 11.02 17.87 34.24
N HIS A 168 10.09 18.60 33.65
CA HIS A 168 9.67 19.95 34.02
C HIS A 168 8.33 19.91 34.72
#